data_AF-A0A224XH57-F1
#
_entry.id   AF-A0A224XH57-F1
#
_cell.length_a   1.000
_cell.length_b   1.000
_cell.length_c   1.000
_cell.angle_alpha   90.00
_cell.angle_beta   90.00
_cell.angle_gamma   90.00
#
_symmetry.space_group_name_H-M   'P 1'
#
loop_
_entity.id
_entity.type
_entity.pdbx_description
1 polymer ?
#
loop_
_entity_poly.entity_id
_entity_poly.type
_entity_poly.pdbx_seq_one_letter_code
_entity_poly.pdbx_strand_id
1 'polypeptide(L)'
;NSLCLFTDGSKNSMGCGAAFYDPQNQYKAMYKLPSFCSIFLAELIAIYKALMYADTLQNFNNLIIISDSQSCLVYLQNFATNKNDNCIGLRIIELIKKIEDNNIRVKMVWVKGHDGVKGNEVADCLAKTAVREGHTIDVKFPYREFYPKIKQTVWQRMQEEFAESKKGQFYKKVNNRVNDKQWYKGEELNKNFCRIMNRLRTNHGLCAAYLHKIGKLNNDKCATCDEKETLEHILLICRKYTKERRVLFHEISPYIEHPFNYVLLLSTANREIYKNIVKFIHSIKIKI
;
A
#
# COMPACT_ATOMS: atom_id res chain seq x y z
N ASN A 1 -41.29 -21.28 -13.23
CA ASN A 1 -41.30 -19.99 -12.52
C ASN A 1 -39.88 -19.62 -12.11
N SER A 2 -39.47 -18.37 -12.30
CA SER A 2 -38.09 -17.91 -12.06
C SER A 2 -38.09 -16.59 -11.30
N LEU A 3 -37.36 -16.51 -10.19
CA LEU A 3 -37.10 -15.28 -9.43
C LEU A 3 -35.77 -14.68 -9.90
N CYS A 4 -35.76 -13.41 -10.30
CA CYS A 4 -34.56 -12.70 -10.73
C CYS A 4 -34.25 -11.57 -9.74
N LEU A 5 -33.09 -11.60 -9.11
CA LEU A 5 -32.63 -10.58 -8.17
C LEU A 5 -31.39 -9.90 -8.70
N PHE A 6 -31.39 -8.56 -8.71
CA PHE A 6 -30.25 -7.75 -9.11
C PHE A 6 -29.48 -7.30 -7.88
N THR A 7 -28.17 -7.35 -7.91
CA THR A 7 -27.30 -7.03 -6.76
C THR A 7 -26.18 -6.11 -7.18
N ASP A 8 -25.84 -5.15 -6.32
CA ASP A 8 -24.72 -4.24 -6.56
C ASP A 8 -24.05 -3.79 -5.25
N GLY A 9 -22.76 -3.49 -5.34
CA GLY A 9 -21.95 -2.89 -4.29
C GLY A 9 -21.40 -1.53 -4.72
N SER A 10 -21.36 -0.58 -3.78
CA SER A 10 -20.78 0.74 -4.02
C SER A 10 -19.71 1.09 -3.00
N LYS A 11 -18.65 1.74 -3.47
CA LYS A 11 -17.61 2.32 -2.62
C LYS A 11 -17.26 3.71 -3.11
N ASN A 12 -17.31 4.69 -2.20
CA ASN A 12 -16.89 6.06 -2.46
C ASN A 12 -16.14 6.63 -1.24
N SER A 13 -15.81 7.93 -1.28
CA SER A 13 -15.08 8.62 -0.20
C SER A 13 -15.80 8.63 1.16
N MET A 14 -17.13 8.44 1.17
CA MET A 14 -17.94 8.46 2.38
C MET A 14 -18.11 7.09 3.02
N GLY A 15 -17.93 6.00 2.25
CA GLY A 15 -18.03 4.65 2.77
C GLY A 15 -18.39 3.63 1.71
N CYS A 16 -18.99 2.53 2.18
CA CYS A 16 -19.37 1.39 1.36
C CYS A 16 -20.86 1.07 1.56
N GLY A 17 -21.51 0.64 0.50
CA GLY A 17 -22.92 0.28 0.48
C GLY A 17 -23.12 -0.99 -0.34
N ALA A 18 -24.13 -1.77 0.00
CA ALA A 18 -24.54 -2.96 -0.74
C ALA A 18 -26.06 -2.94 -0.88
N ALA A 19 -26.60 -3.38 -2.01
CA ALA A 19 -28.03 -3.41 -2.23
C ALA A 19 -28.45 -4.55 -3.14
N PHE A 20 -29.72 -4.92 -3.05
CA PHE A 20 -30.36 -5.73 -4.07
C PHE A 20 -31.76 -5.25 -4.39
N TYR A 21 -32.25 -5.64 -5.56
CA TYR A 21 -33.55 -5.30 -6.08
C TYR A 21 -34.26 -6.53 -6.65
N ASP A 22 -35.50 -6.72 -6.22
CA ASP A 22 -36.46 -7.68 -6.74
C ASP A 22 -37.54 -6.94 -7.55
N PRO A 23 -37.47 -6.94 -8.88
CA PRO A 23 -38.48 -6.29 -9.72
C PRO A 23 -39.83 -7.01 -9.72
N GLN A 24 -39.89 -8.31 -9.38
CA GLN A 24 -41.16 -9.05 -9.44
C GLN A 24 -42.04 -8.68 -8.25
N ASN A 25 -41.45 -8.59 -7.06
CA ASN A 25 -42.14 -8.21 -5.83
C ASN A 25 -42.01 -6.70 -5.50
N GLN A 26 -41.33 -5.93 -6.34
CA GLN A 26 -40.99 -4.52 -6.10
C GLN A 26 -40.29 -4.30 -4.74
N TYR A 27 -39.54 -5.30 -4.29
CA TYR A 27 -38.80 -5.26 -3.03
C TYR A 27 -37.37 -4.78 -3.25
N LYS A 28 -36.87 -3.98 -2.31
CA LYS A 28 -35.50 -3.45 -2.34
C LYS A 28 -34.93 -3.41 -0.93
N ALA A 29 -33.64 -3.67 -0.82
CA ALA A 29 -32.93 -3.53 0.44
C ALA A 29 -31.57 -2.85 0.23
N MET A 30 -31.23 -1.97 1.17
CA MET A 30 -30.00 -1.18 1.17
C MET A 30 -29.26 -1.39 2.49
N TYR A 31 -27.97 -1.67 2.39
CA TYR A 31 -27.13 -1.99 3.53
C TYR A 31 -25.90 -1.09 3.57
N LYS A 32 -25.74 -0.38 4.69
CA LYS A 32 -24.58 0.46 4.96
C LYS A 32 -23.47 -0.38 5.56
N LEU A 33 -22.30 -0.32 4.94
CA LEU A 33 -21.13 -1.07 5.35
C LEU A 33 -20.08 -0.16 5.99
N PRO A 34 -19.21 -0.67 6.87
CA PRO A 34 -18.06 0.07 7.36
C PRO A 34 -17.22 0.63 6.20
N SER A 35 -16.70 1.85 6.37
CA SER A 35 -15.95 2.55 5.32
C SER A 35 -14.63 1.87 4.91
N PHE A 36 -14.10 0.98 5.76
CA PHE A 36 -12.90 0.20 5.45
C PHE A 36 -13.16 -0.98 4.49
N CYS A 37 -14.42 -1.40 4.30
CA CYS A 37 -14.75 -2.54 3.44
C CYS A 37 -14.30 -2.31 2.00
N SER A 38 -13.89 -3.37 1.31
CA SER A 38 -13.57 -3.37 -0.11
C SER A 38 -14.84 -3.34 -0.95
N ILE A 39 -14.71 -2.83 -2.19
CA ILE A 39 -15.81 -2.93 -3.18
C ILE A 39 -16.21 -4.39 -3.40
N PHE A 40 -15.22 -5.28 -3.48
CA PHE A 40 -15.42 -6.72 -3.61
C PHE A 40 -16.27 -7.31 -2.47
N LEU A 41 -16.04 -6.91 -1.23
CA LEU A 41 -16.85 -7.37 -0.11
C LEU A 41 -18.29 -6.82 -0.19
N ALA A 42 -18.46 -5.56 -0.61
CA ALA A 42 -19.77 -4.95 -0.75
C ALA A 42 -20.66 -5.72 -1.74
N GLU A 43 -20.09 -6.07 -2.90
CA GLU A 43 -20.72 -6.92 -3.92
C GLU A 43 -21.10 -8.30 -3.37
N LEU A 44 -20.17 -8.98 -2.66
CA LEU A 44 -20.48 -10.27 -2.04
C LEU A 44 -21.60 -10.16 -1.00
N ILE A 45 -21.64 -9.08 -0.21
CA ILE A 45 -22.70 -8.87 0.77
C ILE A 45 -24.04 -8.62 0.08
N ALA A 46 -24.07 -7.91 -1.05
CA ALA A 46 -25.28 -7.73 -1.84
C ALA A 46 -25.86 -9.08 -2.31
N ILE A 47 -25.00 -9.96 -2.86
CA ILE A 47 -25.35 -11.33 -3.24
C ILE A 47 -25.86 -12.12 -2.03
N TYR A 48 -25.13 -12.09 -0.92
CA TYR A 48 -25.51 -12.80 0.30
C TYR A 48 -26.90 -12.36 0.81
N LYS A 49 -27.17 -11.06 0.83
CA LYS A 49 -28.47 -10.52 1.27
C LYS A 49 -29.61 -10.85 0.32
N ALA A 50 -29.37 -10.84 -0.99
CA ALA A 50 -30.34 -11.27 -1.98
C ALA A 50 -30.72 -12.76 -1.81
N LEU A 51 -29.72 -13.63 -1.58
CA LEU A 51 -29.95 -15.04 -1.29
C LEU A 51 -30.72 -15.24 0.03
N MET A 52 -30.40 -14.48 1.08
CA MET A 52 -31.13 -14.54 2.35
C MET A 52 -32.60 -14.19 2.16
N TYR A 53 -32.89 -13.17 1.35
CA TYR A 53 -34.25 -12.81 1.00
C TYR A 53 -34.94 -13.89 0.17
N ALA A 54 -34.27 -14.44 -0.85
CA ALA A 54 -34.83 -15.53 -1.65
C ALA A 54 -35.20 -16.77 -0.82
N ASP A 55 -34.39 -17.12 0.19
CA ASP A 55 -34.65 -18.22 1.13
C ASP A 55 -35.91 -18.01 2.01
N THR A 56 -36.43 -16.78 2.09
CA THR A 56 -37.72 -16.49 2.77
C THR A 56 -38.94 -16.59 1.85
N LEU A 57 -38.72 -16.69 0.54
CA LEU A 57 -39.80 -16.72 -0.44
C LEU A 57 -40.17 -18.15 -0.82
N GLN A 58 -41.36 -18.30 -1.39
CA GLN A 58 -41.89 -19.58 -1.88
C GLN A 58 -42.32 -19.46 -3.35
N ASN A 59 -42.66 -20.59 -3.96
CA ASN A 59 -43.30 -20.68 -5.28
C ASN A 59 -42.42 -20.35 -6.50
N PHE A 60 -41.11 -20.56 -6.46
CA PHE A 60 -40.23 -20.48 -7.64
C PHE A 60 -39.31 -21.69 -7.72
N ASN A 61 -38.96 -22.10 -8.95
CA ASN A 61 -38.12 -23.29 -9.18
C ASN A 61 -36.72 -22.91 -9.69
N ASN A 62 -36.52 -21.65 -10.06
CA ASN A 62 -35.23 -21.12 -10.49
C ASN A 62 -34.98 -19.78 -9.79
N LEU A 63 -33.81 -19.63 -9.18
CA LEU A 63 -33.29 -18.38 -8.66
C LEU A 63 -32.16 -17.88 -9.56
N ILE A 64 -32.25 -16.64 -10.01
CA ILE A 64 -31.23 -16.01 -10.84
C ILE A 64 -30.71 -14.78 -10.11
N ILE A 65 -29.48 -14.84 -9.62
CA ILE A 65 -28.76 -13.68 -9.09
C ILE A 65 -28.02 -13.01 -10.24
N ILE A 66 -28.28 -11.73 -10.45
CA ILE A 66 -27.72 -10.92 -11.53
C ILE A 66 -26.83 -9.85 -10.91
N SER A 67 -25.55 -9.86 -11.27
CA SER A 67 -24.54 -8.92 -10.74
C SER A 67 -23.61 -8.49 -11.88
N ASP A 68 -23.13 -7.25 -11.83
CA ASP A 68 -22.08 -6.78 -12.73
C ASP A 68 -20.65 -7.03 -12.21
N SER A 69 -20.53 -7.54 -10.97
CA SER A 69 -19.25 -7.91 -10.38
C SER A 69 -18.76 -9.28 -10.87
N GLN A 70 -18.16 -9.29 -12.05
CA GLN A 70 -17.52 -10.49 -12.62
C GLN A 70 -16.54 -11.14 -11.62
N SER A 71 -15.82 -10.31 -10.86
CA SER A 71 -14.87 -10.77 -9.84
C SER A 71 -15.52 -11.61 -8.75
N CYS A 72 -16.72 -11.25 -8.28
CA CYS A 72 -17.45 -12.01 -7.26
C CYS A 72 -17.98 -13.33 -7.82
N LEU A 73 -18.49 -13.32 -9.05
CA LEU A 73 -19.03 -14.53 -9.68
C LEU A 73 -17.93 -15.56 -9.96
N VAL A 74 -16.79 -15.13 -10.50
CA VAL A 74 -15.61 -16.00 -10.70
C VAL A 74 -15.06 -16.49 -9.36
N TYR A 75 -15.07 -15.65 -8.33
CA TYR A 75 -14.66 -16.04 -6.98
C TYR A 75 -15.54 -17.16 -6.41
N LEU A 76 -16.86 -17.01 -6.48
CA LEU A 76 -17.82 -18.00 -5.97
C LEU A 76 -17.78 -19.30 -6.78
N GLN A 77 -17.64 -19.21 -8.11
CA GLN A 77 -17.50 -20.38 -8.98
C GLN A 77 -16.28 -21.23 -8.61
N ASN A 78 -15.16 -20.59 -8.24
CA ASN A 78 -13.91 -21.27 -7.91
C ASN A 78 -13.70 -21.44 -6.40
N PHE A 79 -14.74 -21.22 -5.58
CA PHE A 79 -14.61 -21.12 -4.13
C PHE A 79 -13.89 -22.32 -3.50
N ALA A 80 -14.25 -23.55 -3.89
CA ALA A 80 -13.67 -24.79 -3.36
C ALA A 80 -12.16 -24.94 -3.62
N THR A 81 -11.63 -24.28 -4.64
CA THR A 81 -10.20 -24.32 -5.01
C THR A 81 -9.42 -23.09 -4.51
N ASN A 82 -10.12 -22.11 -3.96
CA ASN A 82 -9.54 -20.83 -3.58
C ASN A 82 -9.01 -20.89 -2.14
N LYS A 83 -7.73 -20.55 -1.95
CA LYS A 83 -7.11 -20.43 -0.60
C LYS A 83 -7.50 -19.13 0.12
N ASN A 84 -8.30 -18.27 -0.52
CA ASN A 84 -8.79 -17.04 0.09
C ASN A 84 -10.07 -17.31 0.88
N ASP A 85 -9.88 -17.67 2.15
CA ASP A 85 -10.94 -17.79 3.14
C ASP A 85 -11.67 -16.45 3.32
N ASN A 86 -12.89 -16.37 2.78
CA ASN A 86 -13.83 -15.29 3.05
C ASN A 86 -15.07 -15.91 3.69
N CYS A 87 -15.35 -15.54 4.94
CA CYS A 87 -16.50 -16.05 5.68
C CYS A 87 -17.84 -15.72 5.00
N ILE A 88 -17.94 -14.62 4.27
CA ILE A 88 -19.14 -14.27 3.49
C ILE A 88 -19.27 -15.19 2.27
N GLY A 89 -18.15 -15.49 1.59
CA GLY A 89 -18.12 -16.46 0.50
C GLY A 89 -18.63 -17.84 0.94
N LEU A 90 -18.15 -18.33 2.08
CA LEU A 90 -18.60 -19.62 2.63
C LEU A 90 -20.10 -19.63 2.91
N ARG A 91 -20.61 -18.57 3.56
CA ARG A 91 -22.04 -18.43 3.85
C ARG A 91 -22.91 -18.36 2.59
N ILE A 92 -22.40 -17.75 1.52
CA ILE A 92 -23.08 -17.75 0.22
C ILE A 92 -23.19 -19.17 -0.32
N ILE A 93 -22.10 -19.95 -0.29
CA ILE A 93 -22.12 -21.34 -0.77
C ILE A 93 -23.05 -22.22 0.08
N GLU A 94 -23.01 -22.08 1.42
CA GLU A 94 -23.92 -22.78 2.33
C GLU A 94 -25.39 -22.46 2.02
N LEU A 95 -25.69 -21.19 1.77
CA LEU A 95 -27.05 -20.74 1.49
C LEU A 95 -27.54 -21.18 0.10
N ILE A 96 -26.67 -21.16 -0.91
CA ILE A 96 -26.98 -21.74 -2.23
C ILE A 96 -27.34 -23.21 -2.07
N LYS A 97 -26.52 -23.98 -1.35
CA LYS A 97 -26.78 -25.39 -1.12
C LYS A 97 -28.13 -25.63 -0.42
N LYS A 98 -28.41 -24.85 0.64
CA LYS A 98 -29.70 -24.91 1.35
C LYS A 98 -30.88 -24.63 0.43
N ILE A 99 -30.77 -23.65 -0.47
CA ILE A 99 -31.82 -23.32 -1.44
C ILE A 99 -31.98 -24.47 -2.46
N GLU A 100 -30.87 -25.04 -2.94
CA GLU A 100 -30.88 -26.16 -3.89
C GLU A 100 -31.47 -27.45 -3.30
N ASP A 101 -31.26 -27.70 -2.01
CA ASP A 101 -31.88 -28.83 -1.29
C ASP A 101 -33.42 -28.76 -1.28
N ASN A 102 -34.00 -27.57 -1.50
CA ASN A 102 -35.45 -27.38 -1.69
C ASN A 102 -35.90 -27.54 -3.16
N ASN A 103 -35.09 -28.18 -4.02
CA ASN A 103 -35.33 -28.35 -5.45
C ASN A 103 -35.41 -27.03 -6.25
N ILE A 104 -34.75 -25.97 -5.78
CA ILE A 104 -34.68 -24.68 -6.46
C ILE A 104 -33.32 -24.57 -7.15
N ARG A 105 -33.31 -24.41 -8.48
CA ARG A 105 -32.06 -24.25 -9.22
C ARG A 105 -31.52 -22.83 -9.07
N VAL A 106 -30.32 -22.68 -8.49
CA VAL A 106 -29.65 -21.38 -8.38
C VAL A 106 -28.72 -21.15 -9.58
N LYS A 107 -28.78 -19.95 -10.16
CA LYS A 107 -27.88 -19.48 -11.22
C LYS A 107 -27.37 -18.09 -10.88
N MET A 108 -26.11 -17.84 -11.21
CA MET A 108 -25.52 -16.51 -11.16
C MET A 108 -25.20 -16.06 -12.57
N VAL A 109 -25.61 -14.86 -12.92
CA VAL A 109 -25.46 -14.29 -14.26
C VAL A 109 -24.71 -12.98 -14.16
N TRP A 110 -23.64 -12.87 -14.94
CA TRP A 110 -22.93 -11.62 -15.12
C TRP A 110 -23.66 -10.73 -16.12
N VAL A 111 -23.81 -9.45 -15.80
CA VAL A 111 -24.23 -8.42 -16.75
C VAL A 111 -23.17 -7.33 -16.80
N LYS A 112 -23.09 -6.61 -17.91
CA LYS A 112 -22.20 -5.46 -17.99
C LYS A 112 -22.81 -4.29 -17.21
N GLY A 113 -22.01 -3.68 -16.34
CA GLY A 113 -22.42 -2.48 -15.61
C GLY A 113 -22.69 -1.29 -16.55
N HIS A 114 -23.67 -0.46 -16.21
CA HIS A 114 -24.06 0.74 -16.96
C HIS A 114 -24.42 0.53 -18.45
N ASP A 115 -24.96 -0.65 -18.78
CA ASP A 115 -25.30 -1.04 -20.17
C ASP A 115 -26.82 -1.03 -20.45
N GLY A 116 -27.62 -0.27 -19.67
CA GLY A 116 -29.06 -0.13 -19.90
C GLY A 116 -29.95 -1.21 -19.26
N VAL A 117 -29.38 -2.16 -18.52
CA VAL A 117 -30.17 -3.20 -17.82
C VAL A 117 -30.86 -2.57 -16.61
N LYS A 118 -32.14 -2.22 -16.78
CA LYS A 118 -32.95 -1.49 -15.78
C LYS A 118 -32.80 -2.01 -14.34
N GLY A 119 -32.86 -3.33 -14.13
CA GLY A 119 -32.71 -3.91 -12.79
C GLY A 119 -31.33 -3.69 -12.16
N ASN A 120 -30.28 -3.73 -12.98
CA ASN A 120 -28.90 -3.45 -12.54
C ASN A 120 -28.73 -1.97 -12.21
N GLU A 121 -29.26 -1.07 -13.03
CA GLU A 121 -29.21 0.38 -12.77
C GLU A 121 -29.93 0.76 -11.47
N VAL A 122 -31.06 0.10 -11.18
CA VAL A 122 -31.75 0.26 -9.89
C VAL A 122 -30.88 -0.24 -8.75
N ALA A 123 -30.29 -1.44 -8.86
CA ALA A 123 -29.39 -1.96 -7.82
C ALA A 123 -28.19 -1.03 -7.57
N ASP A 124 -27.55 -0.51 -8.62
CA ASP A 124 -26.43 0.44 -8.53
C ASP A 124 -26.82 1.76 -7.86
N CYS A 125 -27.97 2.32 -8.23
CA CYS A 125 -28.50 3.50 -7.56
C CYS A 125 -28.76 3.25 -6.06
N LEU A 126 -29.32 2.09 -5.73
CA LEU A 126 -29.58 1.69 -4.34
C LEU A 126 -28.28 1.47 -3.56
N ALA A 127 -27.26 0.84 -4.14
CA ALA A 127 -25.98 0.60 -3.49
C ALA A 127 -25.24 1.92 -3.21
N LYS A 128 -25.27 2.87 -4.15
CA LYS A 128 -24.75 4.25 -3.97
C LYS A 128 -25.48 4.99 -2.84
N THR A 129 -26.80 4.86 -2.78
CA THR A 129 -27.64 5.46 -1.73
C THR A 129 -27.38 4.81 -0.37
N ALA A 130 -27.17 3.49 -0.35
CA ALA A 130 -26.93 2.68 0.85
C ALA A 130 -25.72 3.15 1.67
N VAL A 131 -24.72 3.78 1.03
CA VAL A 131 -23.56 4.37 1.73
C VAL A 131 -23.98 5.35 2.83
N ARG A 132 -25.06 6.09 2.62
CA ARG A 132 -25.58 7.09 3.57
C ARG A 132 -26.79 6.56 4.33
N GLU A 133 -27.75 6.00 3.60
CA GLU A 133 -29.11 5.73 4.05
C GLU A 133 -29.41 4.24 4.28
N GLY A 134 -28.45 3.36 3.99
CA GLY A 134 -28.62 1.92 4.17
C GLY A 134 -28.69 1.52 5.64
N HIS A 135 -29.36 0.40 5.90
CA HIS A 135 -29.37 -0.20 7.23
C HIS A 135 -28.00 -0.76 7.56
N THR A 136 -27.51 -0.50 8.78
CA THR A 136 -26.28 -1.14 9.26
C THR A 136 -26.51 -2.65 9.41
N ILE A 137 -25.47 -3.42 9.15
CA ILE A 137 -25.54 -4.88 9.25
C ILE A 137 -24.64 -5.39 10.37
N ASP A 138 -25.14 -6.38 11.10
CA ASP A 138 -24.34 -7.16 12.03
C ASP A 138 -23.88 -8.44 11.32
N VAL A 139 -22.74 -8.34 10.62
CA VAL A 139 -22.07 -9.49 10.01
C VAL A 139 -20.60 -9.49 10.40
N LYS A 140 -20.05 -10.70 10.56
CA LYS A 140 -18.61 -10.86 10.74
C LYS A 140 -17.91 -10.61 9.41
N PHE A 141 -17.01 -9.63 9.37
CA PHE A 141 -16.21 -9.31 8.20
C PHE A 141 -14.92 -10.13 8.15
N PRO A 142 -14.42 -10.50 6.97
CA PRO A 142 -13.11 -11.14 6.83
C PRO A 142 -12.00 -10.27 7.43
N TYR A 143 -11.08 -10.86 8.18
CA TYR A 143 -9.98 -10.12 8.82
C TYR A 143 -9.13 -9.31 7.82
N ARG A 144 -9.08 -9.74 6.55
CA ARG A 144 -8.33 -9.07 5.49
C ARG A 144 -8.83 -7.65 5.20
N GLU A 145 -10.10 -7.38 5.44
CA GLU A 145 -10.72 -6.06 5.27
C GLU A 145 -10.13 -5.01 6.22
N PHE A 146 -9.57 -5.45 7.35
CA PHE A 146 -8.95 -4.56 8.33
C PHE A 146 -7.50 -4.23 7.99
N TYR A 147 -6.81 -5.03 7.17
CA TYR A 147 -5.39 -4.83 6.87
C TYR A 147 -5.06 -3.47 6.28
N PRO A 148 -5.79 -2.93 5.29
CA PRO A 148 -5.47 -1.61 4.73
C PRO A 148 -5.50 -0.52 5.81
N LYS A 149 -6.50 -0.55 6.68
CA LYS A 149 -6.65 0.42 7.78
C LYS A 149 -5.56 0.26 8.82
N ILE A 150 -5.30 -0.98 9.26
CA ILE A 150 -4.22 -1.28 10.21
C ILE A 150 -2.88 -0.84 9.65
N LYS A 151 -2.58 -1.19 8.39
CA LYS A 151 -1.36 -0.80 7.70
C LYS A 151 -1.22 0.71 7.64
N GLN A 152 -2.27 1.44 7.29
CA GLN A 152 -2.27 2.91 7.29
C GLN A 152 -1.94 3.46 8.69
N THR A 153 -2.60 2.96 9.74
CA THR A 153 -2.38 3.40 11.12
C THR A 153 -0.96 3.11 11.60
N VAL A 154 -0.43 1.92 11.32
CA VAL A 154 0.95 1.53 11.68
C VAL A 154 1.95 2.44 10.96
N TRP A 155 1.75 2.68 9.66
CA TRP A 155 2.61 3.59 8.90
C TRP A 155 2.57 5.01 9.44
N GLN A 156 1.40 5.53 9.79
CA GLN A 156 1.28 6.86 10.37
C GLN A 156 2.05 6.96 11.70
N ARG A 157 1.84 6.01 12.62
CA ARG A 157 2.57 5.96 13.90
C ARG A 157 4.08 5.88 13.69
N MET A 158 4.52 5.06 12.74
CA MET A 158 5.94 4.95 12.42
C MET A 158 6.54 6.27 11.90
N GLN A 159 5.77 7.06 11.14
CA GLN A 159 6.21 8.39 10.71
C GLN A 159 6.30 9.38 11.87
N GLU A 160 5.31 9.36 12.77
CA GLU A 160 5.26 10.21 13.97
C GLU A 160 6.45 9.89 14.90
N GLU A 161 6.65 8.61 15.23
CA GLU A 161 7.79 8.13 16.01
C GLU A 161 9.12 8.49 15.34
N PHE A 162 9.21 8.33 14.01
CA PHE A 162 10.39 8.72 13.26
C PHE A 162 10.62 10.23 13.38
N ALA A 163 9.60 11.07 13.17
CA ALA A 163 9.72 12.53 13.26
C ALA A 163 10.17 13.00 14.64
N GLU A 164 9.57 12.46 15.71
CA GLU A 164 9.82 12.85 17.11
C GLU A 164 11.13 12.27 17.69
N SER A 165 11.65 11.18 17.11
CA SER A 165 12.82 10.50 17.66
C SER A 165 14.05 11.41 17.80
N LYS A 166 14.71 11.43 18.96
CA LYS A 166 16.00 12.12 19.13
C LYS A 166 17.16 11.39 18.42
N LYS A 167 16.93 10.17 17.90
CA LYS A 167 17.93 9.36 17.19
C LYS A 167 17.91 9.67 15.69
N GLY A 168 19.01 9.36 14.99
CA GLY A 168 19.08 9.45 13.53
C GLY A 168 18.95 10.87 12.96
N GLN A 169 19.20 11.91 13.77
CA GLN A 169 19.01 13.32 13.39
C GLN A 169 19.69 13.71 12.08
N PHE A 170 20.89 13.18 11.80
CA PHE A 170 21.55 13.38 10.51
C PHE A 170 20.78 12.72 9.36
N TYR A 171 20.41 11.45 9.52
CA TYR A 171 19.68 10.70 8.48
C TYR A 171 18.34 11.37 8.15
N LYS A 172 17.66 11.98 9.13
CA LYS A 172 16.43 12.76 8.91
C LYS A 172 16.63 13.95 7.97
N LYS A 173 17.80 14.58 7.97
CA LYS A 173 18.13 15.66 7.02
C LYS A 173 18.25 15.13 5.59
N VAL A 174 18.76 13.90 5.44
CA VAL A 174 18.94 13.22 4.15
C VAL A 174 17.66 12.56 3.63
N ASN A 175 16.87 11.99 4.54
CA ASN A 175 15.60 11.34 4.27
C ASN A 175 14.63 11.65 5.42
N ASN A 176 13.79 12.66 5.23
CA ASN A 176 12.90 13.20 6.25
C ASN A 176 11.63 12.37 6.49
N ARG A 177 11.48 11.25 5.77
CA ARG A 177 10.33 10.37 5.85
C ARG A 177 10.75 8.91 5.81
N VAL A 178 10.04 8.07 6.55
CA VAL A 178 10.17 6.62 6.41
C VAL A 178 9.54 6.18 5.08
N ASN A 179 10.29 5.48 4.24
CA ASN A 179 9.80 4.97 2.98
C ASN A 179 9.44 3.48 3.10
N ASP A 180 8.43 3.03 2.34
CA ASP A 180 8.04 1.62 2.23
C ASP A 180 9.04 0.79 1.42
N LYS A 181 10.00 1.46 0.77
CA LYS A 181 11.00 0.90 -0.14
C LYS A 181 12.36 1.53 0.15
N GLN A 182 13.43 0.78 -0.12
CA GLN A 182 14.79 1.29 -0.08
C GLN A 182 15.00 2.35 -1.17
N TRP A 183 15.89 3.31 -0.93
CA TRP A 183 16.21 4.38 -1.89
C TRP A 183 16.84 3.89 -3.21
N TYR A 184 17.34 2.65 -3.24
CA TYR A 184 17.91 2.00 -4.41
C TYR A 184 17.03 0.89 -4.99
N LYS A 185 15.74 0.81 -4.59
CA LYS A 185 14.86 -0.26 -5.07
C LYS A 185 14.69 -0.15 -6.59
N GLY A 186 14.94 -1.26 -7.29
CA GLY A 186 14.88 -1.33 -8.76
C GLY A 186 16.21 -1.00 -9.45
N GLU A 187 17.25 -0.64 -8.69
CA GLU A 187 18.57 -0.39 -9.24
C GLU A 187 19.49 -1.62 -9.12
N GLU A 188 20.22 -1.92 -10.19
CA GLU A 188 21.29 -2.92 -10.18
C GLU A 188 22.59 -2.30 -9.63
N LEU A 189 22.70 -2.26 -8.30
CA LEU A 189 23.86 -1.72 -7.59
C LEU A 189 24.59 -2.84 -6.85
N ASN A 190 25.92 -2.82 -6.91
CA ASN A 190 26.73 -3.78 -6.16
C ASN A 190 26.63 -3.53 -4.64
N LYS A 191 26.85 -4.58 -3.84
CA LYS A 191 26.74 -4.51 -2.36
C LYS A 191 27.66 -3.45 -1.74
N ASN A 192 28.84 -3.25 -2.31
CA ASN A 192 29.83 -2.29 -1.80
C ASN A 192 29.36 -0.84 -1.97
N PHE A 193 28.75 -0.53 -3.11
CA PHE A 193 28.15 0.77 -3.42
C PHE A 193 27.05 1.11 -2.40
N CYS A 194 26.10 0.20 -2.21
CA CYS A 194 25.00 0.39 -1.25
C CYS A 194 25.53 0.56 0.18
N ARG A 195 26.57 -0.18 0.56
CA ARG A 195 27.22 -0.09 1.87
C ARG A 195 27.84 1.29 2.11
N ILE A 196 28.63 1.80 1.17
CA ILE A 196 29.26 3.12 1.25
C ILE A 196 28.19 4.20 1.33
N MET A 197 27.22 4.19 0.41
CA MET A 197 26.16 5.18 0.39
C MET A 197 25.29 5.15 1.64
N ASN A 198 24.93 3.98 2.17
CA ASN A 198 24.19 3.89 3.43
C ASN A 198 24.98 4.43 4.62
N ARG A 199 26.29 4.20 4.68
CA ARG A 199 27.15 4.76 5.73
C ARG A 199 27.29 6.28 5.61
N LEU A 200 27.41 6.83 4.40
CA LEU A 200 27.39 8.27 4.18
C LEU A 200 26.04 8.89 4.59
N ARG A 201 24.93 8.33 4.09
CA ARG A 201 23.55 8.79 4.37
C ARG A 201 23.18 8.73 5.85
N THR A 202 23.73 7.77 6.59
CA THR A 202 23.51 7.64 8.04
C THR A 202 24.58 8.34 8.87
N ASN A 203 25.63 8.89 8.25
CA ASN A 203 26.82 9.46 8.88
C ASN A 203 27.59 8.50 9.81
N HIS A 204 27.75 7.23 9.38
CA HIS A 204 28.48 6.16 10.07
C HIS A 204 29.67 5.63 9.26
N GLY A 205 30.61 6.50 8.90
CA GLY A 205 31.87 6.10 8.25
C GLY A 205 33.02 6.07 9.26
N LEU A 206 34.09 5.32 8.96
CA LEU A 206 35.28 5.20 9.83
C LEU A 206 36.20 6.44 9.71
N CYS A 207 35.67 7.64 9.95
CA CYS A 207 36.46 8.86 10.09
C CYS A 207 36.89 9.09 11.55
N ALA A 208 37.89 9.94 11.79
CA ALA A 208 38.41 10.14 13.14
C ALA A 208 37.32 10.57 14.14
N ALA A 209 36.38 11.43 13.71
CA ALA A 209 35.27 11.84 14.57
C ALA A 209 34.34 10.70 14.99
N TYR A 210 34.06 9.75 14.10
CA TYR A 210 33.27 8.57 14.45
C TYR A 210 34.07 7.61 15.33
N LEU A 211 35.33 7.35 15.00
CA LEU A 211 36.22 6.45 15.74
C LEU A 211 36.48 6.94 17.17
N HIS A 212 36.69 8.24 17.37
CA HIS A 212 36.79 8.86 18.69
C HIS A 212 35.49 8.70 19.49
N LYS A 213 34.34 8.97 18.85
CA LYS A 213 33.01 8.80 19.47
C LYS A 213 32.78 7.38 20.01
N ILE A 214 33.34 6.35 19.36
CA ILE A 214 33.24 4.95 19.80
C ILE A 214 34.46 4.46 20.61
N GLY A 215 35.34 5.36 21.03
CA GLY A 215 36.50 5.04 21.88
C GLY A 215 37.63 4.28 21.18
N LYS A 216 37.73 4.34 19.85
CA LYS A 216 38.79 3.70 19.05
C LYS A 216 39.96 4.61 18.71
N LEU A 217 39.79 5.92 18.84
CA LEU A 217 40.85 6.93 18.72
C LEU A 217 40.79 7.90 19.90
N ASN A 218 41.94 8.54 20.19
CA ASN A 218 42.08 9.48 21.30
C ASN A 218 41.59 10.91 20.98
N ASN A 219 41.40 11.25 19.71
CA ASN A 219 40.87 12.54 19.28
C ASN A 219 40.08 12.40 17.97
N ASP A 220 39.29 13.42 17.64
CA ASP A 220 38.45 13.49 16.44
C ASP A 220 39.05 14.32 15.30
N LYS A 221 40.35 14.60 15.34
CA LYS A 221 41.00 15.56 14.43
C LYS A 221 41.62 14.89 13.19
N CYS A 222 41.65 15.65 12.10
CA CYS A 222 42.31 15.26 10.86
C CYS A 222 43.83 15.47 10.99
N ALA A 223 44.62 14.44 10.68
CA ALA A 223 46.07 14.49 10.79
C ALA A 223 46.77 15.52 9.88
N THR A 224 46.08 16.04 8.85
CA THR A 224 46.69 16.98 7.88
C THR A 224 46.33 18.43 8.13
N CYS A 225 45.13 18.73 8.61
CA CYS A 225 44.66 20.10 8.78
C CYS A 225 44.16 20.43 10.18
N ASP A 226 44.29 19.51 11.14
CA ASP A 226 43.92 19.65 12.57
C ASP A 226 42.44 19.99 12.87
N GLU A 227 41.61 20.12 11.83
CA GLU A 227 40.15 20.25 11.92
C GLU A 227 39.47 18.94 12.34
N LYS A 228 38.25 19.02 12.87
CA LYS A 228 37.43 17.85 13.19
C LYS A 228 37.11 17.02 11.92
N GLU A 229 37.55 15.77 11.90
CA GLU A 229 37.43 14.90 10.72
C GLU A 229 36.07 14.20 10.65
N THR A 230 35.08 14.91 10.13
CA THR A 230 33.76 14.34 9.77
C THR A 230 33.76 13.80 8.33
N LEU A 231 32.72 13.05 7.96
CA LEU A 231 32.53 12.64 6.56
C LEU A 231 32.32 13.84 5.63
N GLU A 232 31.62 14.87 6.11
CA GLU A 232 31.48 16.14 5.40
C GLU A 232 32.83 16.82 5.20
N HIS A 233 33.68 16.87 6.25
CA HIS A 233 35.03 17.38 6.14
C HIS A 233 35.82 16.61 5.08
N ILE A 234 35.81 15.28 5.13
CA ILE A 234 36.49 14.42 4.15
C ILE A 234 36.00 14.70 2.73
N LEU A 235 34.68 14.79 2.51
CA LEU A 235 34.08 14.90 1.19
C LEU A 235 34.14 16.32 0.60
N LEU A 236 34.06 17.37 1.43
CA LEU A 236 33.91 18.75 0.96
C LEU A 236 35.07 19.70 1.31
N ILE A 237 35.86 19.43 2.36
CA ILE A 237 36.75 20.45 2.96
C ILE A 237 38.24 20.04 3.01
N CYS A 238 38.54 18.81 3.40
CA CYS A 238 39.86 18.36 3.84
C CYS A 238 41.01 18.71 2.87
N ARG A 239 42.04 19.43 3.32
CA ARG A 239 43.16 19.83 2.43
C ARG A 239 43.89 18.62 1.82
N LYS A 240 43.89 17.48 2.51
CA LYS A 240 44.51 16.23 2.07
C LYS A 240 43.96 15.71 0.74
N TYR A 241 42.65 15.83 0.50
CA TYR A 241 41.97 15.23 -0.66
C TYR A 241 41.60 16.25 -1.75
N THR A 242 42.35 17.36 -1.83
CA THR A 242 42.03 18.46 -2.74
C THR A 242 42.02 18.03 -4.20
N LYS A 243 42.96 17.16 -4.62
CA LYS A 243 43.06 16.72 -6.02
C LYS A 243 41.89 15.83 -6.41
N GLU A 244 41.58 14.84 -5.60
CA GLU A 244 40.47 13.90 -5.79
C GLU A 244 39.12 14.62 -5.73
N ARG A 245 38.99 15.61 -4.83
CA ARG A 245 37.76 16.40 -4.69
C ARG A 245 37.50 17.28 -5.90
N ARG A 246 38.53 17.85 -6.54
CA ARG A 246 38.33 18.62 -7.79
C ARG A 246 37.71 17.75 -8.89
N VAL A 247 38.15 16.49 -9.01
CA VAL A 247 37.56 15.54 -9.96
C VAL A 247 36.10 15.28 -9.59
N LEU A 248 35.82 14.93 -8.32
CA LEU A 248 34.45 14.75 -7.85
C LEU A 248 33.56 15.95 -8.18
N PHE A 249 34.04 17.16 -7.89
CA PHE A 249 33.28 18.40 -8.07
C PHE A 249 33.01 18.70 -9.53
N HIS A 250 33.99 18.47 -10.41
CA HIS A 250 33.81 18.60 -11.85
C HIS A 250 32.72 17.64 -12.36
N GLU A 251 32.80 16.36 -11.97
CA GLU A 251 31.88 15.32 -12.45
C GLU A 251 30.44 15.48 -11.95
N ILE A 252 30.23 16.06 -10.76
CA ILE A 252 28.88 16.25 -10.21
C ILE A 252 28.26 17.61 -10.57
N SER A 253 29.05 18.60 -10.99
CA SER A 253 28.56 19.96 -11.33
C SER A 253 27.42 19.98 -12.37
N PRO A 254 27.37 19.09 -13.39
CA PRO A 254 26.23 19.05 -14.31
C PRO A 254 24.90 18.61 -13.67
N TYR A 255 24.95 17.99 -12.49
CA TYR A 255 23.78 17.36 -11.87
C TYR A 255 23.28 18.08 -10.62
N ILE A 256 24.04 19.03 -10.08
CA ILE A 256 23.69 19.76 -8.87
C ILE A 256 24.39 21.12 -8.84
N GLU A 257 23.66 22.14 -8.41
CA GLU A 257 24.15 23.51 -8.35
C GLU A 257 25.13 23.73 -7.18
N HIS A 258 26.04 24.68 -7.40
CA HIS A 258 26.95 25.16 -6.36
C HIS A 258 26.26 26.23 -5.49
N PRO A 259 26.67 26.37 -4.20
CA PRO A 259 27.70 25.58 -3.52
C PRO A 259 27.21 24.20 -3.08
N PHE A 260 28.08 23.19 -3.16
CA PHE A 260 27.72 21.84 -2.73
C PHE A 260 27.50 21.74 -1.22
N ASN A 261 26.40 21.08 -0.85
CA ASN A 261 26.04 20.79 0.52
C ASN A 261 26.01 19.28 0.76
N TYR A 262 26.59 18.81 1.87
CA TYR A 262 26.73 17.38 2.15
C TYR A 262 25.40 16.65 2.24
N VAL A 263 24.40 17.26 2.89
CA VAL A 263 23.05 16.67 3.01
C VAL A 263 22.39 16.61 1.64
N LEU A 264 22.45 17.71 0.88
CA LEU A 264 21.83 17.79 -0.45
C LEU A 264 22.39 16.73 -1.40
N LEU A 265 23.72 16.59 -1.44
CA LEU A 265 24.39 15.55 -2.24
C LEU A 265 23.86 14.15 -1.92
N LEU A 266 23.53 13.88 -0.67
CA LEU A 266 23.04 12.58 -0.20
C LEU A 266 21.53 12.41 -0.33
N SER A 267 20.75 13.49 -0.50
CA SER A 267 19.29 13.44 -0.64
C SER A 267 18.82 13.45 -2.10
N THR A 268 19.69 13.75 -3.07
CA THR A 268 19.32 13.89 -4.50
C THR A 268 18.71 12.63 -5.13
N ALA A 269 19.05 11.44 -4.62
CA ALA A 269 18.81 10.15 -5.30
C ALA A 269 19.34 10.09 -6.74
N ASN A 270 20.23 11.01 -7.14
CA ASN A 270 20.84 11.02 -8.46
C ASN A 270 21.99 9.99 -8.51
N ARG A 271 21.84 9.03 -9.43
CA ARG A 271 22.78 7.91 -9.57
C ARG A 271 24.18 8.36 -9.97
N GLU A 272 24.33 9.36 -10.83
CA GLU A 272 25.63 9.84 -11.28
C GLU A 272 26.36 10.58 -10.15
N ILE A 273 25.64 11.35 -9.34
CA ILE A 273 26.20 11.96 -8.12
C ILE A 273 26.71 10.87 -7.18
N TYR A 274 25.91 9.84 -6.89
CA TYR A 274 26.32 8.77 -5.98
C TYR A 274 27.49 7.94 -6.53
N LYS A 275 27.52 7.65 -7.84
CA LYS A 275 28.66 7.00 -8.51
C LYS A 275 29.94 7.77 -8.30
N ASN A 276 29.93 9.08 -8.54
CA ASN A 276 31.13 9.89 -8.42
C ASN A 276 31.56 10.05 -6.94
N ILE A 277 30.62 10.14 -6.00
CA ILE A 277 30.93 10.08 -4.56
C ILE A 277 31.62 8.76 -4.19
N VAL A 278 31.11 7.61 -4.65
CA VAL A 278 31.72 6.31 -4.36
C VAL A 278 33.12 6.18 -5.00
N LYS A 279 33.31 6.66 -6.23
CA LYS A 279 34.64 6.73 -6.88
C LYS A 279 35.62 7.55 -6.05
N PHE A 280 35.20 8.71 -5.54
CA PHE A 280 36.01 9.54 -4.65
C PHE A 280 36.39 8.80 -3.35
N ILE A 281 35.45 8.10 -2.71
CA ILE A 281 35.75 7.32 -1.50
C ILE A 281 36.78 6.20 -1.78
N HIS A 282 36.69 5.55 -2.94
CA HIS A 282 37.67 4.55 -3.35
C HIS A 282 39.06 5.15 -3.61
N SER A 283 39.15 6.31 -4.25
CA SER A 283 40.45 6.93 -4.57
C SER A 283 41.23 7.33 -3.32
N ILE A 284 40.55 7.77 -2.26
CA ILE A 284 41.18 8.19 -1.00
C ILE A 284 41.44 7.03 -0.02
N LYS A 285 41.06 5.79 -0.39
CA LYS A 285 41.29 4.55 0.38
C LYS A 285 40.76 4.56 1.82
N ILE A 286 39.76 5.39 2.12
CA ILE A 286 39.09 5.37 3.42
C ILE A 286 38.14 4.17 3.46
N LYS A 287 38.22 3.39 4.55
CA LYS A 287 37.27 2.30 4.81
C LYS A 287 35.93 2.87 5.28
N ILE A 288 35.15 3.38 4.34
CA ILE A 288 33.72 3.61 4.53
C ILE A 288 33.00 2.36 4.14
#